data_AF-A0A1W9VS78-F1
#
_entry.id   AF-A0A1W9VS78-F1
#
_cell.length_a   1.000
_cell.length_b   1.000
_cell.length_c   1.000
_cell.angle_alpha   90.00
_cell.angle_beta   90.00
_cell.angle_gamma   90.00
#
_symmetry.space_group_name_H-M   'P 1'
#
loop_
_entity.id
_entity.type
_entity.pdbx_description
1 polymer ?
#
loop_
_entity_poly.entity_id
_entity_poly.type
_entity_poly.pdbx_seq_one_letter_code
_entity_poly.pdbx_strand_id
1 'polypeptide(L)'
;QLEAGGCEIYTDVDGVYTADPRIVPTARRIPVISYDEMAEMASLGARVMHYRAIDLARNYKVKILVKSSFIPGEGTLIKEVDPMLEKVIVRGVTQETNVGKIVVRGLPDVPGLSRRRDNC
;
A
#
# COMPACT_ATOMS: atom_id res chain seq x y z
N GLN A 1 23.82 -6.74 -9.27
CA GLN A 1 22.89 -6.60 -8.14
C GLN A 1 23.66 -5.88 -7.04
N LEU A 2 23.34 -4.61 -6.75
CA LEU A 2 24.02 -3.84 -5.71
C LEU A 2 23.37 -4.22 -4.37
N GLU A 3 24.14 -4.79 -3.45
CA GLU A 3 23.71 -5.07 -2.07
C GLU A 3 23.51 -3.74 -1.33
N ALA A 4 22.44 -3.03 -1.66
CA ALA A 4 22.02 -1.85 -0.91
C ALA A 4 21.31 -2.34 0.36
N GLY A 5 21.90 -2.09 1.53
CA GLY A 5 21.37 -2.48 2.85
C GLY A 5 20.00 -1.87 3.21
N GLY A 6 19.40 -1.07 2.31
CA GLY A 6 18.07 -0.49 2.41
C GLY A 6 17.78 0.37 1.18
N CYS A 7 16.51 0.54 0.84
CA CYS A 7 16.02 1.45 -0.18
C CYS A 7 15.37 2.66 0.49
N GLU A 8 15.77 3.88 0.13
CA GLU A 8 15.11 5.09 0.62
C GLU A 8 14.26 5.69 -0.50
N ILE A 9 13.00 5.99 -0.20
CA ILE A 9 12.10 6.68 -1.11
C ILE A 9 11.80 8.06 -0.54
N TYR A 10 12.18 9.07 -1.31
CA TYR A 10 11.97 10.47 -0.97
C TYR A 10 10.75 11.00 -1.71
N THR A 11 9.76 11.51 -0.96
CA THR A 11 8.49 12.02 -1.49
C THR A 11 8.18 13.41 -0.92
N ASP A 12 7.05 13.99 -1.33
CA ASP A 12 6.53 15.25 -0.79
C ASP A 12 5.88 15.09 0.60
N VAL A 13 5.69 13.86 1.08
CA VAL A 13 5.19 13.55 2.43
C VAL A 13 6.29 12.93 3.29
N ASP A 14 6.24 13.16 4.60
CA ASP A 14 7.26 12.67 5.54
C ASP A 14 7.05 11.22 6.00
N GLY A 15 6.16 10.47 5.34
CA GLY A 15 5.93 9.05 5.60
C GLY A 15 4.54 8.59 5.15
N VAL A 16 4.19 7.38 5.56
CA VAL A 16 2.85 6.80 5.36
C VAL A 16 1.99 7.14 6.58
N TYR A 17 0.77 7.63 6.34
CA TYR A 17 -0.17 8.03 7.39
C TYR A 17 -1.32 7.03 7.53
N THR A 18 -1.97 7.03 8.70
CA THR A 18 -3.16 6.22 8.98
C THR A 18 -4.36 6.57 8.08
N ALA A 19 -4.41 7.79 7.54
CA ALA A 19 -5.38 8.27 6.57
C ALA A 19 -4.76 9.44 5.81
N ASP A 20 -5.38 9.91 4.72
CA ASP A 20 -4.91 11.13 4.04
C ASP A 20 -5.02 12.33 5.00
N PRO A 21 -3.90 12.96 5.42
CA PRO A 21 -3.92 14.11 6.33
C PRO A 21 -4.64 15.34 5.75
N ARG A 22 -4.80 15.41 4.41
CA ARG A 22 -5.57 16.47 3.74
C ARG A 22 -7.06 16.34 3.99
N ILE A 23 -7.55 15.13 4.29
CA ILE A 23 -8.96 14.83 4.56
C ILE A 23 -9.19 14.68 6.07
N VAL A 24 -8.27 14.01 6.77
CA VAL A 24 -8.36 13.71 8.20
C VAL A 24 -7.19 14.38 8.93
N PRO A 25 -7.38 15.57 9.52
CA PRO A 25 -6.30 16.31 10.19
C PRO A 25 -5.68 15.57 11.38
N THR A 26 -6.41 14.62 11.97
CA THR A 26 -5.97 13.79 13.10
C THR A 26 -5.19 12.55 12.65
N ALA A 27 -4.94 12.38 11.35
CA ALA A 27 -4.15 11.27 10.82
C ALA A 27 -2.74 11.29 11.41
N ARG A 28 -2.23 10.12 11.76
CA ARG A 28 -0.90 9.98 12.37
C ARG A 28 0.03 9.26 11.42
N ARG A 29 1.31 9.64 11.42
CA ARG A 29 2.34 8.91 10.69
C ARG A 29 2.52 7.52 11.32
N ILE A 30 2.59 6.50 10.47
CA ILE A 30 2.87 5.12 10.87
C ILE A 30 4.39 4.96 10.89
N PRO A 31 5.03 4.66 12.03
CA PRO A 31 6.49 4.56 12.09
C PRO A 31 7.03 3.30 11.38
N VAL A 32 6.29 2.20 11.48
CA VAL A 32 6.68 0.90 10.90
C VAL A 32 5.45 0.23 10.31
N ILE A 33 5.55 -0.32 9.11
CA ILE A 33 4.48 -1.06 8.43
C ILE A 33 5.07 -2.30 7.77
N SER A 34 4.30 -3.39 7.70
CA SER A 34 4.76 -4.59 6.99
C SER A 34 4.64 -4.45 5.47
N TYR A 35 5.36 -5.29 4.72
CA TYR A 35 5.21 -5.36 3.26
C TYR A 35 3.76 -5.64 2.83
N ASP A 36 3.08 -6.58 3.49
CA ASP A 36 1.70 -6.95 3.17
C ASP A 36 0.73 -5.78 3.38
N GLU A 37 0.77 -5.17 4.56
CA GLU A 37 -0.10 -4.03 4.88
C GLU A 37 0.11 -2.86 3.91
N MET A 38 1.38 -2.56 3.59
CA MET A 38 1.69 -1.47 2.66
C MET A 38 1.24 -1.82 1.23
N ALA A 39 1.36 -3.08 0.80
CA ALA A 39 0.91 -3.53 -0.51
C ALA A 39 -0.62 -3.41 -0.64
N GLU A 40 -1.36 -3.84 0.37
CA GLU A 40 -2.82 -3.68 0.44
C GLU A 40 -3.21 -2.20 0.41
N MET A 41 -2.59 -1.37 1.25
CA MET A 41 -2.85 0.07 1.27
C MET A 41 -2.57 0.73 -0.09
N ALA A 42 -1.45 0.39 -0.73
CA ALA A 42 -1.09 0.89 -2.05
C ALA A 42 -2.08 0.45 -3.14
N SER A 43 -2.59 -0.79 -3.04
CA SER A 43 -3.59 -1.31 -3.98
C SER A 43 -4.96 -0.63 -3.84
N LEU A 44 -5.30 -0.19 -2.63
CA LEU A 44 -6.58 0.43 -2.27
C LEU A 44 -6.55 1.97 -2.32
N GLY A 45 -5.57 2.56 -3.01
CA GLY A 45 -5.53 4.00 -3.28
C GLY A 45 -4.55 4.82 -2.44
N ALA A 46 -3.69 4.21 -1.61
CA ALA A 46 -2.60 4.96 -0.99
C ALA A 46 -1.56 5.38 -2.06
N ARG A 47 -1.47 6.69 -2.31
CA ARG A 47 -0.66 7.25 -3.43
C ARG A 47 0.83 7.44 -3.11
N VAL A 48 1.32 6.92 -1.98
CA VAL A 48 2.70 7.11 -1.53
C VAL A 48 3.69 6.24 -2.30
N MET A 49 3.27 5.03 -2.71
CA MET A 49 4.13 4.04 -3.35
C MET A 49 3.33 3.13 -4.27
N HIS A 50 3.96 2.67 -5.35
CA HIS A 50 3.34 1.70 -6.27
C HIS A 50 3.49 0.26 -5.74
N TYR A 51 2.40 -0.53 -5.75
CA TYR A 51 2.37 -1.90 -5.20
C TYR A 51 3.52 -2.79 -5.70
N ARG A 52 3.81 -2.79 -7.01
CA ARG A 52 4.91 -3.58 -7.61
C ARG A 52 6.28 -3.33 -6.98
N ALA A 53 6.55 -2.11 -6.51
CA ALA A 53 7.82 -1.81 -5.87
C ALA A 53 7.94 -2.49 -4.49
N ILE A 54 6.80 -2.60 -3.78
CA ILE A 54 6.70 -3.30 -2.49
C ILE A 54 6.91 -4.80 -2.69
N ASP A 55 6.24 -5.37 -3.70
CA ASP A 55 6.38 -6.80 -4.02
C ASP A 55 7.82 -7.18 -4.32
N LEU A 56 8.52 -6.32 -5.07
CA LEU A 56 9.95 -6.52 -5.34
C LEU A 56 10.77 -6.46 -4.04
N ALA A 57 10.55 -5.44 -3.22
CA ALA A 57 11.27 -5.30 -1.95
C ALA A 57 11.01 -6.47 -1.00
N ARG A 58 9.79 -7.02 -0.99
CA ARG A 58 9.44 -8.23 -0.24
C ARG A 58 10.23 -9.44 -0.75
N ASN A 59 10.23 -9.68 -2.06
CA ASN A 59 10.91 -10.83 -2.67
C ASN A 59 12.42 -10.82 -2.42
N TYR A 60 13.03 -9.64 -2.46
CA TYR A 60 14.47 -9.46 -2.23
C TYR A 60 14.81 -9.10 -0.77
N LYS A 61 13.84 -9.10 0.14
CA LYS A 61 13.99 -8.72 1.56
C LYS A 61 14.70 -7.38 1.78
N VAL A 62 14.44 -6.42 0.90
CA VAL A 62 14.97 -5.07 0.97
C VAL A 62 14.05 -4.23 1.86
N LYS A 63 14.59 -3.64 2.92
CA LYS A 63 13.84 -2.70 3.77
C LYS A 63 13.66 -1.39 3.01
N ILE A 64 12.47 -0.80 3.06
CA ILE A 64 12.21 0.50 2.42
C ILE A 64 11.97 1.55 3.50
N LEU A 65 12.64 2.70 3.39
CA LEU A 65 12.42 3.86 4.26
C LEU A 65 11.78 4.99 3.45
N VAL A 66 10.56 5.35 3.78
CA VAL A 66 9.83 6.46 3.12
C VAL A 66 10.03 7.73 3.92
N LYS A 67 10.58 8.77 3.27
CA LYS A 67 10.93 10.07 3.89
C LYS A 67 10.49 11.24 3.02
N SER A 68 10.41 12.42 3.62
CA SER A 68 10.20 13.66 2.87
C SER A 68 11.52 14.15 2.27
N SER A 69 11.46 14.66 1.04
CA SER A 69 12.56 15.42 0.41
C SER A 69 12.77 16.80 1.03
N PHE A 70 11.75 17.35 1.70
CA PHE A 70 11.73 18.74 2.17
C PHE A 70 12.04 18.87 3.66
N ILE A 71 11.67 17.87 4.45
CA ILE A 71 11.77 17.91 5.92
C ILE A 71 12.55 16.69 6.40
N PRO A 72 13.66 16.87 7.15
CA PRO A 72 14.35 15.76 7.78
C PRO A 72 13.46 15.14 8.86
N GLY A 73 13.38 13.81 8.86
CA GLY A 73 12.60 13.04 9.83
C GLY A 73 12.89 11.56 9.72
N GLU A 74 12.39 10.78 10.68
CA GLU A 74 12.58 9.32 10.71
C GLU A 74 11.81 8.59 9.61
N GLY A 75 10.71 9.17 9.12
CA GLY A 75 9.94 8.56 8.05
C GLY A 75 9.04 7.40 8.50
N THR A 76 8.74 6.53 7.54
CA THR A 76 8.08 5.24 7.76
C THR A 76 8.96 4.11 7.25
N LEU A 77 9.24 3.13 8.10
CA LEU A 77 9.99 1.93 7.74
C LEU A 77 9.05 0.80 7.29
N ILE A 78 9.24 0.32 6.08
CA ILE A 78 8.56 -0.85 5.52
C ILE A 78 9.50 -2.06 5.64
N LYS A 79 9.06 -3.07 6.40
CA LYS A 79 9.86 -4.27 6.71
C LYS A 79 9.01 -5.54 6.74
N GLU A 80 9.64 -6.68 7.01
CA GLU A 80 8.96 -7.97 7.21
C GLU A 80 8.03 -7.91 8.46
N VAL A 81 6.98 -8.73 8.45
CA VAL A 81 6.00 -8.78 9.55
C VAL A 81 6.71 -9.04 10.87
N ASP A 82 6.44 -8.19 11.84
CA ASP A 82 6.91 -8.31 13.22
C ASP A 82 5.77 -8.91 14.06
N PRO A 83 6.00 -9.93 14.90
CA PRO A 83 4.94 -10.47 15.77
C PRO A 83 4.27 -9.42 16.67
N MET A 84 4.95 -8.30 16.95
CA MET A 84 4.31 -7.16 17.64
C MET A 84 3.33 -6.36 16.76
N LEU A 85 3.51 -6.33 15.43
CA LEU A 85 2.61 -5.64 14.49
C LEU A 85 1.25 -6.35 14.38
N GLU A 86 1.20 -7.68 14.50
CA GLU A 86 -0.05 -8.47 14.43
C GLU A 86 -1.08 -8.10 15.51
N LYS A 87 -0.66 -7.42 16.60
CA LYS A 87 -1.58 -6.98 17.66
C LYS A 87 -2.46 -5.81 17.25
N VAL A 88 -2.18 -5.13 16.15
CA VAL A 88 -2.95 -3.97 15.69
C VAL A 88 -3.99 -4.41 14.66
N ILE A 89 -5.27 -4.30 15.01
CA ILE A 89 -6.38 -4.81 14.17
C ILE A 89 -6.61 -3.94 12.92
N VAL A 90 -6.38 -2.62 13.01
CA VAL A 90 -6.57 -1.69 11.88
C VAL A 90 -5.37 -0.74 11.81
N ARG A 91 -4.66 -0.74 10.68
CA ARG A 91 -3.46 0.08 10.48
C ARG A 91 -3.75 1.46 9.88
N GLY A 92 -4.73 1.52 8.99
CA GLY A 92 -5.11 2.76 8.32
C GLY A 92 -6.34 2.60 7.43
N VAL A 93 -6.81 3.72 6.92
CA VAL A 93 -7.94 3.85 6.00
C VAL A 93 -7.43 4.51 4.73
N THR A 94 -7.67 3.87 3.60
CA THR A 94 -7.35 4.39 2.27
C THR A 94 -8.64 4.64 1.49
N GLN A 95 -8.56 5.50 0.49
CA GLN A 95 -9.69 5.83 -0.37
C GLN A 95 -9.23 5.83 -1.83
N GLU A 96 -9.98 5.16 -2.69
CA GLU A 96 -9.85 5.27 -4.14
C GLU A 96 -11.16 5.86 -4.68
N THR A 97 -11.07 7.04 -5.30
CA THR A 97 -12.24 7.76 -5.83
C THR A 97 -12.46 7.50 -7.31
N ASN A 98 -11.47 6.95 -8.02
CA ASN A 98 -11.53 6.67 -9.45
C ASN A 98 -11.92 5.22 -9.75
N VAL A 99 -13.00 4.73 -9.13
CA VAL A 99 -13.53 3.37 -9.36
C VAL A 99 -14.86 3.42 -10.11
N GLY A 100 -14.91 2.77 -11.27
CA GLY A 100 -16.17 2.50 -11.99
C GLY A 100 -16.74 1.13 -11.59
N LYS A 101 -18.00 1.07 -11.16
CA LYS A 101 -18.68 -0.19 -10.84
C LYS A 101 -19.57 -0.62 -12.00
N ILE A 102 -19.23 -1.76 -12.61
CA ILE A 102 -20.07 -2.42 -13.63
C ILE A 102 -20.81 -3.58 -12.98
N VAL A 103 -22.13 -3.65 -13.14
CA VAL A 103 -22.96 -4.76 -12.64
C VAL A 103 -23.66 -5.41 -13.81
N VAL A 104 -23.29 -6.65 -14.12
CA VAL A 104 -23.97 -7.46 -15.14
C VAL A 104 -25.14 -8.19 -14.48
N ARG A 105 -26.37 -7.91 -14.94
CA ARG A 105 -27.60 -8.57 -14.45
C ARG A 105 -28.12 -9.56 -15.49
N GLY A 106 -28.85 -10.57 -15.03
CA GLY A 106 -29.53 -11.53 -15.90
C GLY A 106 -28.62 -12.58 -16.54
N LEU A 107 -27.47 -12.90 -15.91
CA LEU A 107 -26.64 -14.02 -16.35
C LEU A 107 -27.34 -15.35 -16.01
N PRO A 108 -27.54 -16.24 -16.98
CA PRO A 108 -27.99 -17.61 -16.70
C PRO A 108 -26.92 -18.33 -15.88
N ASP A 109 -27.31 -18.95 -14.77
CA ASP A 109 -26.42 -19.69 -13.87
C ASP A 109 -26.09 -21.06 -14.47
N VAL A 110 -25.24 -21.06 -15.50
CA VAL A 110 -24.73 -22.26 -16.15
C VAL A 110 -23.20 -22.27 -16.11
N PRO A 111 -22.57 -23.40 -15.70
CA PRO A 111 -21.12 -23.50 -15.60
C PRO A 111 -20.41 -23.16 -16.92
N GLY A 112 -19.44 -22.24 -16.86
CA GLY A 112 -18.56 -21.91 -18.00
C GLY A 112 -18.88 -20.63 -18.78
N LEU A 113 -20.00 -19.96 -18.49
CA LEU A 113 -20.38 -18.73 -19.20
C LEU A 113 -19.62 -17.47 -18.74
N SER A 114 -19.18 -17.41 -17.47
CA SER A 114 -18.33 -16.31 -16.98
C SER A 114 -16.96 -16.26 -17.67
N ARG A 115 -16.43 -17.41 -18.12
CA ARG A 115 -15.06 -17.50 -18.66
C ARG A 115 -14.88 -16.90 -20.07
N ARG A 116 -15.98 -16.60 -20.78
CA ARG A 116 -15.93 -16.16 -22.19
C ARG A 116 -15.86 -14.65 -22.40
N ARG A 117 -16.01 -13.81 -21.36
CA ARG A 117 -16.09 -12.35 -21.51
C ARG A 117 -15.08 -11.52 -20.73
N ASP A 118 -14.11 -12.15 -20.04
CA ASP A 118 -12.99 -11.45 -19.39
C ASP A 118 -11.90 -10.97 -20.39
N ASN A 119 -12.18 -11.03 -21.70
CA ASN A 119 -11.30 -10.63 -22.80
C ASN A 119 -11.72 -9.29 -23.46
N CYS A 120 -12.52 -8.49 -22.78
CA CYS A 120 -12.86 -7.13 -23.21
C CYS A 120 -12.00 -6.09 -22.48
#